data_AF-A0A8X8Z725-F1
#
_entry.id   AF-A0A8X8Z725-F1
#
_cell.length_a   1.000
_cell.length_b   1.000
_cell.length_c   1.000
_cell.angle_alpha   90.00
_cell.angle_beta   90.00
_cell.angle_gamma   90.00
#
_symmetry.space_group_name_H-M   'P 1'
#
loop_
_entity.id
_entity.type
_entity.pdbx_description
1 polymer ?
#
loop_
_entity_poly.entity_id
_entity_poly.type
_entity_poly.pdbx_seq_one_letter_code
_entity_poly.pdbx_strand_id
1 'polypeptide(L)'
;MFFIPSLVILKIGLEVPILLLGADMQNGNQVLRGAERGEPVALFLSPLSPSFKNSSVIDSTRHGSQFTFFLTAPLLAFCQLFDFNLTEDDKNMSSTESILSAAFSKWEQILCTSADLDLVWAQLLSDPFLRRLILRFIFCRAVLTLFCKREEGDQYLPICIPELPSSVSANSKAVQPAITQLANHLKVTDCFRSL
;
A
#
# COMPACT_ATOMS: atom_id res chain seq x y z
N MET A 1 -5.54 13.57 -17.39
CA MET A 1 -5.53 13.31 -15.93
C MET A 1 -6.73 14.04 -15.35
N PHE A 2 -7.80 13.34 -15.01
CA PHE A 2 -8.98 13.96 -14.39
C PHE A 2 -8.81 13.88 -12.87
N PHE A 3 -8.83 15.03 -12.21
CA PHE A 3 -8.73 15.14 -10.76
C PHE A 3 -10.15 15.26 -10.22
N ILE A 4 -10.73 14.15 -9.78
CA ILE A 4 -11.89 14.17 -8.88
C ILE A 4 -11.30 14.01 -7.48
N PRO A 5 -11.68 14.85 -6.48
CA PRO A 5 -11.05 14.87 -5.15
C PRO A 5 -11.10 13.54 -4.37
N SER A 6 -11.79 12.52 -4.87
CA SER A 6 -11.97 11.20 -4.22
C SER A 6 -11.63 10.00 -5.12
N LEU A 7 -11.17 10.22 -6.36
CA LEU A 7 -10.89 9.15 -7.32
C LEU A 7 -9.76 9.58 -8.27
N VAL A 8 -8.60 8.92 -8.18
CA VAL A 8 -7.51 9.10 -9.16
C VAL A 8 -7.58 7.96 -10.17
N ILE A 9 -7.83 8.31 -11.42
CA ILE A 9 -7.85 7.37 -12.55
C ILE A 9 -6.52 7.45 -13.29
N LEU A 10 -5.74 6.38 -13.22
CA LEU A 10 -4.54 6.18 -14.04
C LEU A 10 -4.93 5.27 -15.22
N LYS A 11 -5.29 5.89 -16.35
CA LYS A 11 -5.49 5.17 -17.62
C LYS A 11 -4.17 5.15 -18.38
N ILE A 12 -3.68 3.95 -18.69
CA ILE A 12 -2.54 3.75 -19.58
C ILE A 12 -3.11 3.38 -20.95
N GLY A 13 -2.81 4.13 -22.01
CA GLY A 13 -3.20 3.81 -23.39
C GLY A 13 -4.70 3.56 -23.65
N LEU A 14 -5.02 3.20 -24.89
CA LEU A 14 -6.38 2.81 -25.31
C LEU A 14 -6.67 1.31 -25.12
N GLU A 15 -5.63 0.49 -24.86
CA GLU A 15 -5.72 -0.98 -24.75
C GLU A 15 -5.07 -1.55 -23.48
N VAL A 16 -4.66 -0.72 -22.52
CA VAL A 16 -3.94 -1.15 -21.30
C VAL A 16 -4.87 -0.99 -20.08
N PRO A 17 -4.74 -1.86 -19.06
CA PRO A 17 -5.59 -1.82 -17.88
C PRO A 17 -5.58 -0.47 -17.17
N ILE A 18 -6.72 -0.15 -16.59
CA ILE A 18 -6.91 1.08 -15.82
C ILE A 18 -6.65 0.77 -14.36
N LEU A 19 -5.76 1.53 -13.72
CA LEU A 19 -5.64 1.54 -12.26
C LEU A 19 -6.47 2.68 -11.67
N LEU A 20 -7.36 2.33 -10.76
CA LEU A 20 -8.24 3.26 -10.05
C LEU A 20 -7.79 3.33 -8.59
N LEU A 21 -7.67 4.54 -8.05
CA LEU A 21 -7.45 4.78 -6.62
C LEU A 21 -8.74 5.37 -6.02
N GLY A 22 -9.51 4.54 -5.30
CA GLY A 22 -10.78 4.93 -4.69
C GLY A 22 -10.64 5.34 -3.22
N ALA A 23 -11.42 6.35 -2.83
CA ALA A 23 -11.44 6.89 -1.46
C ALA A 23 -12.06 5.96 -0.41
N ASP A 24 -13.00 5.08 -0.77
CA ASP A 24 -13.64 4.14 0.15
C ASP A 24 -14.30 2.95 -0.58
N MET A 25 -14.62 1.88 0.18
CA MET A 25 -15.29 0.69 -0.36
C MET A 25 -16.72 0.94 -0.86
N GLN A 26 -17.42 1.94 -0.32
CA GLN A 26 -18.79 2.24 -0.76
C GLN A 26 -18.81 2.81 -2.19
N ASN A 27 -17.80 3.59 -2.55
CA ASN A 27 -17.64 4.13 -3.90
C ASN A 27 -16.97 3.14 -4.84
N GLY A 28 -16.21 2.15 -4.34
CA GLY A 28 -15.60 1.10 -5.15
C GLY A 28 -16.61 0.33 -6.02
N ASN A 29 -17.80 0.04 -5.48
CA ASN A 29 -18.88 -0.62 -6.23
C ASN A 29 -19.47 0.26 -7.34
N GLN A 30 -19.48 1.58 -7.19
CA GLN A 30 -19.92 2.50 -8.25
C GLN A 30 -18.86 2.65 -9.34
N VAL A 31 -17.58 2.62 -8.95
CA VAL A 31 -16.44 2.64 -9.87
C VAL A 31 -16.39 1.37 -10.73
N LEU A 32 -16.68 0.20 -10.15
CA LEU A 32 -16.80 -1.07 -10.89
C LEU A 32 -18.01 -1.08 -11.84
N ARG A 33 -19.12 -0.43 -11.47
CA ARG A 33 -20.26 -0.16 -12.38
C ARG A 33 -19.96 0.90 -13.44
N GLY A 34 -18.80 1.53 -13.45
CA GLY A 34 -18.33 2.36 -14.57
C GLY A 34 -17.53 1.57 -15.61
N ALA A 35 -17.02 0.39 -15.22
CA ALA A 35 -16.20 -0.49 -16.05
C ALA A 35 -17.03 -1.41 -16.98
N GLU A 36 -18.32 -1.08 -17.21
CA GLU A 36 -19.29 -1.85 -18.02
C GLU A 36 -18.93 -1.92 -19.52
N ARG A 37 -17.72 -1.51 -19.91
CA ARG A 37 -17.20 -1.55 -21.28
C ARG A 37 -16.23 -2.70 -21.55
N GLY A 38 -16.04 -3.62 -20.59
CA GLY A 38 -15.22 -4.81 -20.78
C GLY A 38 -13.70 -4.57 -20.73
N GLU A 39 -13.25 -3.39 -20.27
CA GLU A 39 -11.82 -3.12 -20.06
C GLU A 39 -11.35 -3.81 -18.75
N PRO A 40 -10.16 -4.45 -18.72
CA PRO A 40 -9.57 -4.96 -17.50
C PRO A 40 -9.24 -3.81 -16.54
N VAL A 41 -9.75 -3.85 -15.32
CA VAL A 41 -9.56 -2.81 -14.30
C VAL A 41 -8.92 -3.38 -13.05
N ALA A 42 -7.94 -2.66 -12.55
CA ALA A 42 -7.39 -2.85 -11.22
C ALA A 42 -7.75 -1.66 -10.35
N LEU A 43 -7.99 -1.91 -9.07
CA LEU A 43 -8.46 -0.92 -8.12
C LEU A 43 -7.67 -1.07 -6.83
N PHE A 44 -7.22 0.06 -6.28
CA PHE A 44 -6.87 0.15 -4.87
C PHE A 44 -7.90 1.01 -4.14
N LEU A 45 -8.33 0.52 -2.98
CA LEU A 45 -9.29 1.15 -2.11
C LEU A 45 -8.61 1.53 -0.79
N SER A 46 -8.74 2.79 -0.42
CA SER A 46 -8.31 3.28 0.90
C SER A 46 -9.13 2.61 2.02
N PRO A 47 -8.56 2.43 3.21
CA PRO A 47 -9.32 2.08 4.40
C PRO A 47 -10.49 3.05 4.65
N LEU A 48 -11.58 2.53 5.22
CA LEU A 48 -12.72 3.34 5.67
C LEU A 48 -12.38 4.20 6.89
N SER A 49 -11.38 3.80 7.67
CA SER A 49 -10.96 4.52 8.87
C SER A 49 -9.43 4.59 8.96
N PRO A 50 -8.84 5.75 9.28
CA PRO A 50 -7.40 5.91 9.39
C PRO A 50 -6.86 5.23 10.65
N SER A 51 -5.63 4.73 10.60
CA SER A 51 -4.94 4.10 11.74
C SER A 51 -4.05 5.05 12.55
N PHE A 52 -3.84 6.30 12.10
CA PHE A 52 -2.99 7.28 12.80
C PHE A 52 -3.58 7.69 14.16
N LYS A 53 -2.72 7.79 15.19
CA LYS A 53 -3.10 8.12 16.58
C LYS A 53 -3.63 9.55 16.74
N ASN A 54 -3.08 10.51 16.00
CA ASN A 54 -3.41 11.93 16.13
C ASN A 54 -3.61 12.54 14.74
N SER A 55 -4.84 12.87 14.36
CA SER A 55 -5.11 13.69 13.17
C SER A 55 -4.88 15.19 13.43
N SER A 56 -4.35 15.57 14.59
CA SER A 56 -4.10 16.97 14.94
C SER A 56 -2.72 17.42 14.44
N VAL A 57 -2.76 18.25 13.40
CA VAL A 57 -1.83 19.36 13.12
C VAL A 57 -0.61 19.11 12.21
N ILE A 58 -0.19 17.89 11.90
CA ILE A 58 0.87 17.68 10.89
C ILE A 58 0.28 17.16 9.57
N ASP A 59 -0.13 18.12 8.75
CA ASP A 59 -0.09 18.07 7.28
C ASP A 59 -0.96 17.06 6.52
N SER A 60 -2.18 16.78 7.01
CA SER A 60 -3.24 16.20 6.16
C SER A 60 -3.48 17.00 4.87
N THR A 61 -3.01 18.25 4.80
CA THR A 61 -2.98 19.11 3.61
C THR A 61 -1.86 18.80 2.61
N ARG A 62 -0.70 18.27 3.01
CA ARG A 62 0.45 18.04 2.08
C ARG A 62 0.55 16.63 1.54
N HIS A 63 0.09 15.62 2.27
CA HIS A 63 0.27 14.21 1.89
C HIS A 63 -1.03 13.45 1.56
N GLY A 64 -2.19 14.10 1.69
CA GLY A 64 -3.49 13.49 1.44
C GLY A 64 -3.89 12.49 2.52
N SER A 65 -4.69 11.48 2.16
CA SER A 65 -5.07 10.41 3.08
C SER A 65 -3.87 9.57 3.52
N GLN A 66 -3.96 8.88 4.67
CA GLN A 66 -2.94 7.93 5.13
C GLN A 66 -2.55 6.94 4.02
N PHE A 67 -3.55 6.44 3.30
CA PHE A 67 -3.36 5.53 2.18
C PHE A 67 -2.51 6.15 1.07
N THR A 68 -2.84 7.36 0.62
CA THR A 68 -2.06 8.10 -0.37
C THR A 68 -0.65 8.41 0.13
N PHE A 69 -0.47 8.67 1.43
CA PHE A 69 0.86 8.89 1.98
C PHE A 69 1.73 7.64 1.90
N PHE A 70 1.19 6.45 2.21
CA PHE A 70 1.89 5.18 1.98
C PHE A 70 2.24 4.95 0.50
N LEU A 71 1.33 5.29 -0.41
CA LEU A 71 1.56 5.13 -1.85
C LEU A 71 2.60 6.11 -2.41
N THR A 72 2.84 7.25 -1.77
CA THR A 72 3.78 8.28 -2.25
C THR A 72 5.12 8.26 -1.52
N ALA A 73 5.10 8.06 -0.20
CA ALA A 73 6.26 8.05 0.69
C ALA A 73 6.12 6.95 1.78
N PRO A 74 6.27 5.67 1.39
CA PRO A 74 5.94 4.52 2.26
C PRO A 74 6.69 4.52 3.60
N LEU A 75 8.00 4.81 3.58
CA LEU A 75 8.81 4.80 4.78
C LEU A 75 8.41 5.92 5.77
N LEU A 76 8.13 7.12 5.25
CA LEU A 76 7.68 8.24 6.09
C LEU A 76 6.30 7.94 6.69
N ALA A 77 5.39 7.37 5.89
CA ALA A 77 4.07 6.95 6.36
C ALA A 77 4.14 5.86 7.45
N PHE A 78 5.09 4.93 7.32
CA PHE A 78 5.38 3.94 8.35
C PHE A 78 5.82 4.60 9.66
N CYS A 79 6.78 5.51 9.60
CA CYS A 79 7.31 6.18 10.80
C CYS A 79 6.24 7.05 11.49
N GLN A 80 5.36 7.68 10.71
CA GLN A 80 4.24 8.48 11.25
C GLN A 80 3.25 7.65 12.09
N LEU A 81 3.17 6.32 11.92
CA LEU A 81 2.30 5.48 12.77
C LEU A 81 2.66 5.52 14.26
N PHE A 82 3.91 5.84 14.57
CA PHE A 82 4.46 5.81 15.93
C PHE A 82 4.83 7.21 16.45
N ASP A 83 4.42 8.29 15.76
CA ASP A 83 4.87 9.66 16.03
C ASP A 83 6.41 9.77 16.05
N PHE A 84 7.09 8.94 15.24
CA PHE A 84 8.54 8.87 15.22
C PHE A 84 9.13 10.04 14.42
N ASN A 85 9.87 10.92 15.08
CA ASN A 85 10.62 11.99 14.43
C ASN A 85 11.89 11.42 13.79
N LEU A 86 11.87 11.29 12.47
CA LEU A 86 12.98 10.75 11.66
C LEU A 86 14.22 11.68 11.58
N THR A 87 14.21 12.81 12.29
CA THR A 87 15.11 13.94 12.03
C THR A 87 16.48 13.88 12.72
N GLU A 88 16.81 12.83 13.49
CA GLU A 88 18.03 12.85 14.31
C GLU A 88 19.10 11.77 14.00
N ASP A 89 18.86 10.80 13.11
CA ASP A 89 19.88 9.76 12.82
C ASP A 89 19.89 9.29 11.35
N ASP A 90 20.65 9.99 10.50
CA ASP A 90 20.84 9.69 9.08
C ASP A 90 21.27 8.23 8.82
N LYS A 91 22.01 7.62 9.76
CA LYS A 91 22.49 6.24 9.65
C LYS A 91 21.36 5.22 9.78
N ASN A 92 20.36 5.51 10.60
CA ASN A 92 19.18 4.66 10.73
C ASN A 92 18.29 4.77 9.49
N MET A 93 18.26 5.92 8.81
CA MET A 93 17.46 6.07 7.59
C MET A 93 18.00 5.28 6.40
N SER A 94 19.29 5.37 6.11
CA SER A 94 19.88 4.61 4.99
C SER A 94 19.70 3.09 5.15
N SER A 95 19.83 2.59 6.38
CA SER A 95 19.63 1.17 6.69
C SER A 95 18.15 0.76 6.57
N THR A 96 17.22 1.62 7.01
CA THR A 96 15.78 1.36 6.87
C THR A 96 15.32 1.36 5.41
N GLU A 97 15.83 2.30 4.61
CA GLU A 97 15.60 2.34 3.16
C GLU A 97 16.15 1.09 2.47
N SER A 98 17.32 0.61 2.88
CA SER A 98 17.91 -0.63 2.34
C SER A 98 17.03 -1.84 2.63
N ILE A 99 16.50 -1.97 3.85
CA ILE A 99 15.56 -3.05 4.22
C ILE A 99 14.31 -3.00 3.34
N LEU A 100 13.71 -1.81 3.19
CA LEU A 100 12.50 -1.63 2.39
C LEU A 100 12.75 -1.90 0.90
N SER A 101 13.87 -1.44 0.36
CA SER A 101 14.30 -1.68 -1.02
C SER A 101 14.48 -3.18 -1.29
N ALA A 102 15.17 -3.90 -0.41
CA ALA A 102 15.35 -5.35 -0.52
C ALA A 102 14.00 -6.10 -0.46
N ALA A 103 13.07 -5.65 0.39
CA ALA A 103 11.73 -6.20 0.46
C ALA A 103 10.97 -5.99 -0.86
N PHE A 104 11.02 -4.78 -1.43
CA PHE A 104 10.36 -4.45 -2.69
C PHE A 104 10.91 -5.29 -3.85
N SER A 105 12.24 -5.43 -3.97
CA SER A 105 12.84 -6.28 -5.00
C SER A 105 12.40 -7.74 -4.87
N LYS A 106 12.31 -8.25 -3.63
CA LYS A 106 11.85 -9.62 -3.37
C LYS A 106 10.39 -9.82 -3.77
N TRP A 107 9.50 -8.90 -3.39
CA TRP A 107 8.07 -9.01 -3.72
C TRP A 107 7.82 -8.83 -5.21
N GLU A 108 8.56 -7.94 -5.87
CA GLU A 108 8.55 -7.80 -7.32
C GLU A 108 8.89 -9.10 -8.02
N GLN A 109 10.00 -9.76 -7.61
CA GLN A 109 10.39 -11.03 -8.18
C GLN A 109 9.30 -12.10 -7.99
N ILE A 110 8.66 -12.15 -6.82
CA ILE A 110 7.55 -13.07 -6.55
C ILE A 110 6.39 -12.81 -7.50
N LEU A 111 5.98 -11.55 -7.67
CA LEU A 111 4.88 -11.18 -8.57
C LEU A 111 5.20 -11.54 -10.02
N CYS A 112 6.40 -11.21 -10.51
CA CYS A 112 6.82 -11.46 -11.89
C CYS A 112 6.95 -12.95 -12.24
N THR A 113 7.07 -13.82 -11.24
CA THR A 113 7.18 -15.28 -11.43
C THR A 113 5.93 -16.05 -11.00
N SER A 114 4.89 -15.34 -10.53
CA SER A 114 3.66 -15.95 -10.04
C SER A 114 2.76 -16.34 -11.21
N ALA A 115 2.50 -17.64 -11.36
CA ALA A 115 1.53 -18.15 -12.34
C ALA A 115 0.07 -17.77 -11.99
N ASP A 116 -0.21 -17.53 -10.72
CA ASP A 116 -1.55 -17.19 -10.20
C ASP A 116 -1.82 -15.67 -10.19
N LEU A 117 -0.94 -14.86 -10.77
CA LEU A 117 -1.15 -13.41 -10.83
C LEU A 117 -2.17 -13.07 -11.91
N ASP A 118 -3.20 -12.31 -11.52
CA ASP A 118 -4.20 -11.82 -12.47
C ASP A 118 -3.54 -11.01 -13.61
N LEU A 119 -4.02 -11.22 -14.85
CA LEU A 119 -3.47 -10.61 -16.05
C LEU A 119 -3.45 -9.08 -15.98
N VAL A 120 -4.44 -8.47 -15.31
CA VAL A 120 -4.47 -7.02 -15.09
C VAL A 120 -3.25 -6.56 -14.31
N TRP A 121 -2.92 -7.23 -13.21
CA TRP A 121 -1.71 -6.92 -12.44
C TRP A 121 -0.44 -7.20 -13.22
N ALA A 122 -0.38 -8.30 -13.98
CA ALA A 122 0.78 -8.64 -14.81
C ALA A 122 1.08 -7.54 -15.85
N GLN A 123 0.04 -6.99 -16.49
CA GLN A 123 0.17 -5.88 -17.43
C GLN A 123 0.60 -4.58 -16.73
N LEU A 124 0.00 -4.24 -15.59
CA LEU A 124 0.41 -3.04 -14.84
C LEU A 124 1.86 -3.13 -14.32
N LEU A 125 2.36 -4.31 -13.98
CA LEU A 125 3.75 -4.50 -13.55
C LEU A 125 4.79 -4.16 -14.63
N SER A 126 4.38 -4.18 -15.90
CA SER A 126 5.26 -3.81 -17.02
C SER A 126 5.61 -2.32 -17.00
N ASP A 127 4.73 -1.48 -16.43
CA ASP A 127 5.00 -0.06 -16.21
C ASP A 127 5.79 0.15 -14.90
N PRO A 128 6.99 0.77 -14.92
CA PRO A 128 7.80 0.97 -13.73
C PRO A 128 7.15 1.84 -12.64
N PHE A 129 6.29 2.79 -13.01
CA PHE A 129 5.62 3.65 -12.03
C PHE A 129 4.51 2.87 -11.31
N LEU A 130 3.68 2.15 -12.06
CA LEU A 130 2.62 1.32 -11.48
C LEU A 130 3.18 0.14 -10.69
N ARG A 131 4.25 -0.49 -11.16
CA ARG A 131 4.95 -1.53 -10.40
C ARG A 131 5.39 -1.03 -9.04
N ARG A 132 5.99 0.16 -8.96
CA ARG A 132 6.29 0.81 -7.68
C ARG A 132 5.04 1.04 -6.84
N LEU A 133 3.94 1.45 -7.45
CA LEU A 133 2.68 1.69 -6.75
C LEU A 133 2.09 0.39 -6.16
N ILE A 134 2.15 -0.73 -6.88
CA ILE A 134 1.74 -2.06 -6.42
C ILE A 134 2.58 -2.50 -5.21
N LEU A 135 3.91 -2.35 -5.29
CA LEU A 135 4.80 -2.71 -4.17
C LEU A 135 4.53 -1.86 -2.92
N ARG A 136 4.27 -0.56 -3.11
CA ARG A 136 3.88 0.35 -2.02
C ARG A 136 2.51 0.02 -1.43
N PHE A 137 1.57 -0.45 -2.25
CA PHE A 137 0.29 -0.97 -1.77
C PHE A 137 0.48 -2.21 -0.90
N ILE A 138 1.29 -3.18 -1.33
CA ILE A 138 1.61 -4.39 -0.56
C ILE A 138 2.19 -3.99 0.81
N PHE A 139 3.13 -3.06 0.82
CA PHE A 139 3.70 -2.53 2.06
C PHE A 139 2.63 -1.90 2.96
N CYS A 140 1.81 -1.00 2.43
CA CYS A 140 0.72 -0.34 3.14
C CYS A 140 -0.21 -1.36 3.81
N ARG A 141 -0.71 -2.32 3.03
CA ARG A 141 -1.63 -3.36 3.52
C ARG A 141 -0.96 -4.20 4.61
N ALA A 142 0.29 -4.60 4.42
CA ALA A 142 1.01 -5.43 5.39
C ALA A 142 1.24 -4.72 6.72
N VAL A 143 1.72 -3.48 6.68
CA VAL A 143 1.94 -2.63 7.86
C VAL A 143 0.63 -2.48 8.64
N LEU A 144 -0.45 -2.07 7.96
CA LEU A 144 -1.75 -1.85 8.60
C LEU A 144 -2.38 -3.15 9.13
N THR A 145 -2.12 -4.29 8.48
CA THR A 145 -2.60 -5.60 8.94
C THR A 145 -1.92 -6.04 10.24
N LEU A 146 -0.61 -5.83 10.35
CA LEU A 146 0.20 -6.32 11.46
C LEU A 146 0.20 -5.36 12.67
N PHE A 147 -0.16 -4.09 12.45
CA PHE A 147 -0.14 -3.04 13.47
C PHE A 147 -1.15 -3.29 14.62
N CYS A 148 -0.71 -3.13 15.87
CA CYS A 148 -1.28 -3.70 17.09
C CYS A 148 -2.63 -3.11 17.55
N LYS A 149 -3.24 -2.20 16.81
CA LYS A 149 -4.46 -1.51 17.25
C LYS A 149 -5.79 -2.25 17.01
N ARG A 150 -5.79 -3.43 16.39
CA ARG A 150 -7.03 -3.99 15.86
C ARG A 150 -7.93 -4.76 16.84
N GLU A 151 -8.70 -4.08 17.68
CA GLU A 151 -9.96 -4.68 18.18
C GLU A 151 -11.07 -4.72 17.10
N GLU A 152 -10.88 -4.02 15.98
CA GLU A 152 -11.97 -3.67 15.06
C GLU A 152 -11.69 -4.09 13.61
N GLY A 153 -12.64 -4.79 12.98
CA GLY A 153 -12.55 -5.54 11.71
C GLY A 153 -12.08 -4.79 10.45
N ASP A 154 -12.34 -5.34 9.26
CA ASP A 154 -11.66 -5.01 7.98
C ASP A 154 -11.68 -3.54 7.51
N GLN A 155 -12.46 -2.67 8.16
CA GLN A 155 -12.57 -1.24 7.88
C GLN A 155 -11.26 -0.43 7.89
N TYR A 156 -10.19 -0.96 8.51
CA TYR A 156 -8.87 -0.31 8.60
C TYR A 156 -7.85 -0.77 7.55
N LEU A 157 -8.19 -1.75 6.70
CA LEU A 157 -7.26 -2.27 5.68
C LEU A 157 -7.54 -1.68 4.31
N PRO A 158 -6.48 -1.36 3.54
CA PRO A 158 -6.62 -1.09 2.13
C PRO A 158 -6.88 -2.41 1.40
N ILE A 159 -7.70 -2.34 0.34
CA ILE A 159 -8.12 -3.51 -0.44
C ILE A 159 -7.79 -3.28 -1.90
N CYS A 160 -7.48 -4.37 -2.61
CA CYS A 160 -7.25 -4.34 -4.05
C CYS A 160 -8.21 -5.27 -4.77
N ILE A 161 -8.62 -4.88 -5.97
CA ILE A 161 -9.43 -5.72 -6.86
C ILE A 161 -8.76 -5.72 -8.23
N PRO A 162 -8.47 -6.90 -8.84
CA PRO A 162 -8.56 -8.23 -8.23
C PRO A 162 -7.58 -8.40 -7.06
N GLU A 163 -7.79 -9.40 -6.19
CA GLU A 163 -6.88 -9.66 -5.07
C GLU A 163 -5.48 -10.05 -5.57
N LEU A 164 -4.44 -9.62 -4.84
CA LEU A 164 -3.07 -10.04 -5.10
C LEU A 164 -2.83 -11.48 -4.59
N PRO A 165 -1.86 -12.21 -5.15
CA PRO A 165 -1.54 -13.57 -4.73
C PRO A 165 -1.21 -13.66 -3.22
N SER A 166 -1.60 -14.77 -2.60
CA SER A 166 -1.34 -15.02 -1.17
C SER A 166 0.16 -15.04 -0.82
N SER A 167 1.03 -15.26 -1.80
CA SER A 167 2.49 -15.18 -1.67
C SER A 167 2.99 -13.79 -1.23
N VAL A 168 2.24 -12.74 -1.49
CA VAL A 168 2.51 -11.36 -1.04
C VAL A 168 1.48 -10.85 -0.02
N SER A 169 0.74 -11.75 0.63
CA SER A 169 -0.14 -11.40 1.75
C SER A 169 0.68 -10.95 2.97
N ALA A 170 0.07 -10.17 3.86
CA ALA A 170 0.72 -9.59 5.04
C ALA A 170 1.42 -10.65 5.93
N ASN A 171 0.81 -11.82 6.09
CA ASN A 171 1.31 -12.92 6.90
C ASN A 171 2.17 -13.92 6.12
N SER A 172 2.50 -13.63 4.85
CA SER A 172 3.32 -14.55 4.06
C SER A 172 4.76 -14.57 4.55
N LYS A 173 5.44 -15.69 4.33
CA LYS A 173 6.88 -15.84 4.59
C LYS A 173 7.75 -14.86 3.78
N ALA A 174 7.19 -14.19 2.78
CA ALA A 174 7.89 -13.21 1.98
C ALA A 174 7.77 -11.79 2.56
N VAL A 175 6.63 -11.44 3.15
CA VAL A 175 6.29 -10.07 3.56
C VAL A 175 6.53 -9.85 5.04
N GLN A 176 5.99 -10.72 5.91
CA GLN A 176 6.05 -10.54 7.36
C GLN A 176 7.49 -10.31 7.88
N PRO A 177 8.53 -11.06 7.45
CA PRO A 177 9.88 -10.85 7.97
C PRO A 177 10.46 -9.46 7.67
N ALA A 178 10.09 -8.84 6.54
CA ALA A 178 10.54 -7.49 6.22
C ALA A 178 9.90 -6.45 7.15
N ILE A 179 8.61 -6.61 7.48
CA ILE A 179 7.93 -5.74 8.45
C ILE A 179 8.52 -5.95 9.86
N THR A 180 8.80 -7.20 10.26
CA THR A 180 9.52 -7.54 11.49
C THR A 180 10.88 -6.87 11.55
N GLN A 181 11.65 -6.94 10.47
CA GLN A 181 12.99 -6.35 10.41
C GLN A 181 12.94 -4.82 10.51
N LEU A 182 12.00 -4.17 9.83
CA LEU A 182 11.80 -2.71 9.93
C LEU A 182 11.40 -2.30 11.35
N ALA A 183 10.44 -3.00 11.95
CA ALA A 183 9.96 -2.69 13.30
C ALA A 183 11.07 -2.89 14.35
N ASN A 184 11.87 -3.95 14.24
CA ASN A 184 13.04 -4.19 15.09
C ASN A 184 14.09 -3.09 14.94
N HIS A 185 14.40 -2.71 13.69
CA HIS A 185 15.40 -1.70 13.40
C HIS A 185 15.02 -0.33 13.98
N LEU A 186 13.74 0.03 13.92
CA LEU A 186 13.22 1.27 14.51
C LEU A 186 12.79 1.13 15.99
N LYS A 187 12.95 -0.05 16.60
CA LYS A 187 12.56 -0.36 17.99
C LYS A 187 11.07 -0.08 18.29
N VAL A 188 10.20 -0.42 17.35
CA VAL A 188 8.73 -0.25 17.44
C VAL A 188 7.97 -1.58 17.39
N THR A 189 8.63 -2.71 17.68
CA THR A 189 8.01 -4.05 17.65
C THR A 189 6.77 -4.18 18.53
N ASP A 190 6.77 -3.52 19.69
CA ASP A 190 5.65 -3.54 20.64
C ASP A 190 4.36 -2.94 20.06
N CYS A 191 4.49 -2.20 18.95
CA CYS A 191 3.36 -1.65 18.22
C CYS A 191 2.77 -2.62 17.18
N PHE A 192 3.23 -3.87 17.10
CA PHE A 192 2.71 -4.91 16.21
C PHE A 192 2.31 -6.18 16.97
N ARG A 193 1.23 -6.84 16.54
CA ARG A 193 0.62 -7.98 17.27
C ARG A 193 1.29 -9.33 17.02
N SER A 194 2.08 -9.45 15.96
CA SER A 194 2.52 -10.74 15.41
C SER A 194 3.90 -10.65 14.78
N LEU A 195 4.81 -9.86 15.36
CA LEU A 195 6.21 -9.78 14.96
C LEU A 195 7.11 -10.48 15.96
#